data_AF-A0A846HEG5-F1
#
_entry.id   AF-A0A846HEG5-F1
#
_cell.length_a   1.000
_cell.length_b   1.000
_cell.length_c   1.000
_cell.angle_alpha   90.00
_cell.angle_beta   90.00
_cell.angle_gamma   90.00
#
_symmetry.space_group_name_H-M   'P 1'
#
loop_
_entity.id
_entity.type
_entity.pdbx_description
1 polymer ?
#
loop_
_entity_poly.entity_id
_entity_poly.type
_entity_poly.pdbx_seq_one_letter_code
_entity_poly.pdbx_strand_id
1 'polypeptide(L)'
;MSLRSYLSEHNELKKRTREYYNVKFQVNKKVFIKDETLIYFTQIYKVILDYYDDRDEHEKDVWELHKLGVRVNPSRAKCTLNFTRINQAWLKEATKKYIRYRLSIYSAEKSLDSIGAINDFSAFIAYYHPLLQAQDIDRRLILEYITQLPHTGLHPRTISKSIGSLKKFLEMCAIEEWLPVPDKRLIYAEDFPKPTRGLPRYIPE
;
A
#
# COMPACT_ATOMS: atom_id res chain seq x y z
N MET A 1 -8.34 12.70 12.09
CA MET A 1 -8.96 11.67 12.97
C MET A 1 -10.10 11.00 12.20
N SER A 2 -10.20 9.66 12.19
CA SER A 2 -11.29 8.94 11.51
C SER A 2 -12.58 9.00 12.33
N LEU A 3 -13.75 9.18 11.70
CA LEU A 3 -15.07 9.16 12.38
C LEU A 3 -15.22 7.91 13.26
N ARG A 4 -14.70 6.77 12.80
CA ARG A 4 -14.75 5.52 13.56
C ARG A 4 -13.86 5.54 14.82
N SER A 5 -12.73 6.25 14.79
CA SER A 5 -11.86 6.43 15.97
C SER A 5 -12.57 7.30 16.99
N TYR A 6 -13.11 8.44 16.54
CA TYR A 6 -13.87 9.39 17.35
C TYR A 6 -15.07 8.72 18.04
N LEU A 7 -15.93 8.04 17.28
CA LEU A 7 -17.10 7.34 17.84
C LEU A 7 -16.73 6.16 18.76
N SER A 8 -15.54 5.57 18.58
CA SER A 8 -15.04 4.52 19.47
C SER A 8 -14.48 5.09 20.77
N GLU A 9 -13.76 6.22 20.72
CA GLU A 9 -13.24 6.93 21.89
C GLU A 9 -14.38 7.46 22.77
N HIS A 10 -15.46 7.93 22.16
CA HIS A 10 -16.65 8.42 22.88
C HIS A 10 -17.68 7.33 23.24
N ASN A 11 -17.38 6.04 22.98
CA ASN A 11 -18.25 4.90 23.27
C ASN A 11 -19.66 4.96 22.64
N GLU A 12 -19.80 5.69 21.53
CA GLU A 12 -21.08 5.88 20.81
C GLU A 12 -21.29 4.82 19.72
N LEU A 13 -20.25 4.04 19.39
CA LEU A 13 -20.30 3.04 18.32
C LEU A 13 -20.94 1.72 18.80
N LYS A 14 -22.26 1.57 18.54
CA LYS A 14 -22.97 0.31 18.80
C LYS A 14 -22.60 -0.77 17.78
N LYS A 15 -21.85 -1.79 18.21
CA LYS A 15 -21.48 -2.95 17.37
C LYS A 15 -22.63 -3.96 17.34
N ARG A 16 -23.38 -4.00 16.22
CA ARG A 16 -24.39 -5.06 15.98
C ARG A 16 -23.73 -6.29 15.40
N THR A 17 -23.90 -7.45 16.02
CA THR A 17 -23.39 -8.74 15.55
C THR A 17 -24.53 -9.70 15.24
N ARG A 18 -24.42 -10.43 14.13
CA ARG A 18 -25.27 -11.59 13.82
C ARG A 18 -24.44 -12.86 13.97
N GLU A 19 -24.99 -13.85 14.66
CA GLU A 19 -24.41 -15.19 14.70
C GLU A 19 -25.09 -16.06 13.63
N TYR A 20 -24.30 -16.85 12.91
CA TYR A 20 -24.82 -17.92 12.08
C TYR A 20 -23.91 -19.14 12.13
N TYR A 21 -24.50 -20.32 11.98
CA TYR A 21 -23.77 -21.57 11.91
C TYR A 21 -23.15 -21.73 10.52
N ASN A 22 -21.82 -21.87 10.45
CA ASN A 22 -21.14 -22.13 9.19
C ASN A 22 -21.06 -23.65 8.95
N VAL A 23 -21.92 -24.14 8.05
CA VAL A 23 -22.03 -25.57 7.72
C VAL A 23 -20.72 -26.17 7.21
N LYS A 24 -19.92 -25.41 6.44
CA LYS A 24 -18.67 -25.89 5.82
C LYS A 24 -17.54 -26.08 6.84
N PHE A 25 -17.53 -25.30 7.91
CA PHE A 25 -16.48 -25.30 8.93
C PHE A 25 -16.95 -25.83 10.28
N GLN A 26 -18.22 -26.26 10.40
CA GLN A 26 -18.86 -26.73 11.63
C GLN A 26 -18.64 -25.80 12.85
N VAL A 27 -18.66 -24.49 12.62
CA VAL A 27 -18.43 -23.48 13.67
C VAL A 27 -19.44 -22.35 13.58
N ASN A 28 -19.84 -21.84 14.76
CA ASN A 28 -20.59 -20.59 14.85
C ASN A 28 -19.69 -19.42 14.49
N LYS A 29 -20.10 -18.64 13.49
CA LYS A 29 -19.41 -17.38 13.11
C LYS A 29 -20.24 -16.19 13.57
N LYS A 30 -19.57 -15.30 14.31
CA LYS A 30 -20.04 -13.94 14.57
C LYS A 30 -19.65 -13.06 13.39
N VAL A 31 -20.63 -12.44 12.73
CA VAL A 31 -20.38 -11.42 11.70
C VAL A 31 -20.92 -10.09 12.15
N PHE A 32 -20.12 -9.05 11.95
CA PHE A 32 -20.54 -7.68 12.17
C PHE A 32 -21.55 -7.27 11.10
N ILE A 33 -22.74 -6.84 11.54
CA ILE A 33 -23.72 -6.24 10.63
C ILE A 33 -23.19 -4.86 10.28
N LYS A 34 -23.05 -4.59 8.99
CA LYS A 34 -22.63 -3.29 8.49
C LYS A 34 -23.79 -2.31 8.73
N ASP A 35 -23.59 -1.34 9.62
CA ASP A 35 -24.58 -0.30 9.90
C ASP A 35 -24.63 0.67 8.72
N GLU A 36 -25.73 0.67 7.97
CA GLU A 36 -25.90 1.52 6.78
C GLU A 36 -25.82 3.01 7.15
N THR A 37 -26.41 3.41 8.28
CA THR A 37 -26.34 4.78 8.80
C THR A 37 -24.90 5.19 9.04
N LEU A 38 -24.09 4.31 9.65
CA LEU A 38 -22.65 4.57 9.85
C LEU A 38 -21.90 4.73 8.52
N ILE A 39 -22.27 3.99 7.47
CA ILE A 39 -21.68 4.15 6.13
C ILE A 39 -21.98 5.55 5.59
N TYR A 40 -23.25 5.96 5.61
CA TYR A 40 -23.67 7.27 5.11
C TYR A 40 -23.04 8.41 5.91
N PHE A 41 -23.04 8.35 7.25
CA PHE A 41 -22.36 9.34 8.08
C PHE A 41 -20.86 9.39 7.83
N THR A 42 -20.20 8.25 7.61
CA THR A 42 -18.77 8.23 7.25
C THR A 42 -18.53 8.90 5.89
N GLN A 43 -19.44 8.73 4.93
CA GLN A 43 -19.34 9.39 3.62
C GLN A 43 -19.55 10.91 3.76
N ILE A 44 -20.60 11.33 4.44
CA ILE A 44 -20.90 12.76 4.68
C ILE A 44 -19.74 13.43 5.43
N TYR A 45 -19.26 12.81 6.51
CA TYR A 45 -18.13 13.31 7.30
C TYR A 45 -16.87 13.47 6.46
N LYS A 46 -16.58 12.52 5.55
CA LYS A 46 -15.46 12.63 4.61
C LYS A 46 -15.63 13.80 3.64
N VAL A 47 -16.82 13.97 3.07
CA VAL A 47 -17.11 15.09 2.14
C VAL A 47 -16.96 16.43 2.84
N ILE A 48 -17.47 16.54 4.07
CA ILE A 48 -17.33 17.76 4.88
C ILE A 48 -15.86 18.03 5.19
N LEU A 49 -15.12 17.03 5.71
CA LEU A 49 -13.69 17.19 6.00
C LEU A 49 -12.90 17.62 4.76
N ASP A 50 -13.18 16.99 3.62
CA ASP A 50 -12.51 17.27 2.36
C ASP A 50 -12.86 18.66 1.80
N TYR A 51 -14.07 19.16 2.05
CA TYR A 51 -14.48 20.52 1.69
C TYR A 51 -13.74 21.60 2.49
N TYR A 52 -13.42 21.32 3.77
CA TYR A 52 -12.68 22.25 4.63
C TYR A 52 -11.15 22.03 4.60
N ASP A 53 -10.65 21.09 3.77
CA ASP A 53 -9.22 20.82 3.63
C ASP A 53 -8.63 21.55 2.42
N ASP A 54 -8.25 22.81 2.65
CA ASP A 54 -7.71 23.73 1.63
C ASP A 54 -6.26 23.45 1.20
N ARG A 55 -5.63 22.41 1.78
CA ARG A 55 -4.25 22.04 1.43
C ARG A 55 -4.16 21.53 -0.01
N ASP A 56 -3.01 21.74 -0.63
CA ASP A 56 -2.71 21.12 -1.92
C ASP A 56 -2.81 19.59 -1.79
N GLU A 57 -3.34 18.95 -2.82
CA GLU A 57 -3.58 17.51 -2.78
C GLU A 57 -2.29 16.72 -2.53
N HIS A 58 -1.12 17.22 -2.97
CA HIS A 58 0.17 16.59 -2.73
C HIS A 58 0.65 16.66 -1.27
N GLU A 59 0.14 17.60 -0.46
CA GLU A 59 0.46 17.70 0.96
C GLU A 59 -0.29 16.66 1.79
N LYS A 60 -1.43 16.17 1.29
CA LYS A 60 -2.26 15.17 1.96
C LYS A 60 -1.59 13.79 1.94
N ASP A 61 -2.03 12.92 2.85
CA ASP A 61 -1.62 11.50 2.90
C ASP A 61 -2.52 10.59 2.04
N VAL A 62 -3.61 11.13 1.51
CA VAL A 62 -4.53 10.45 0.59
C VAL A 62 -4.77 11.38 -0.57
N TRP A 63 -4.40 10.96 -1.77
CA TRP A 63 -4.58 11.75 -2.98
C TRP A 63 -5.74 11.22 -3.81
N GLU A 64 -6.66 12.10 -4.16
CA GLU A 64 -7.76 11.81 -5.06
C GLU A 64 -7.34 12.12 -6.50
N LEU A 65 -7.25 11.08 -7.33
CA LEU A 65 -6.72 11.20 -8.69
C LEU A 65 -7.49 12.18 -9.57
N HIS A 66 -8.80 12.33 -9.32
CA HIS A 66 -9.63 13.28 -10.07
C HIS A 66 -9.29 14.75 -9.75
N LYS A 67 -8.84 15.04 -8.52
CA LYS A 67 -8.38 16.38 -8.11
C LYS A 67 -7.00 16.71 -8.65
N LEU A 68 -6.17 15.68 -8.88
CA LEU A 68 -4.85 15.81 -9.50
C LEU A 68 -4.90 16.01 -11.03
N GLY A 69 -6.09 16.10 -11.65
CA GLY A 69 -6.24 16.21 -13.11
C GLY A 69 -5.78 14.97 -13.89
N VAL A 70 -5.55 13.84 -13.20
CA VAL A 70 -5.11 12.60 -13.82
C VAL A 70 -6.29 11.95 -14.52
N ARG A 71 -6.17 11.70 -15.83
CA ARG A 71 -7.21 10.98 -16.60
C ARG A 71 -7.33 9.55 -16.08
N VAL A 72 -8.36 9.31 -15.29
CA VAL A 72 -8.74 7.98 -14.81
C VAL A 72 -9.91 7.45 -15.63
N ASN A 73 -9.96 6.13 -15.81
CA ASN A 73 -11.12 5.48 -16.41
C ASN A 73 -12.38 5.83 -15.58
N PRO A 74 -13.50 6.21 -16.20
CA PRO A 74 -14.74 6.60 -15.48
C PRO A 74 -15.23 5.53 -14.49
N SER A 75 -15.04 4.25 -14.80
CA SER A 75 -15.34 3.12 -13.90
C SER A 75 -14.52 3.12 -12.60
N ARG A 76 -13.44 3.91 -12.55
CA ARG A 76 -12.48 4.06 -11.45
C ARG A 76 -12.29 5.51 -11.04
N ALA A 77 -13.25 6.41 -11.34
CA ALA A 77 -13.17 7.84 -11.04
C ALA A 77 -12.88 8.17 -9.55
N LYS A 78 -13.25 7.26 -8.62
CA LYS A 78 -13.01 7.40 -7.18
C LYS A 78 -11.75 6.67 -6.68
N CYS A 79 -10.77 6.45 -7.56
CA CYS A 79 -9.53 5.81 -7.18
C CYS A 79 -8.64 6.80 -6.41
N THR A 80 -8.11 6.35 -5.27
CA THR A 80 -7.29 7.16 -4.36
C THR A 80 -5.92 6.50 -4.18
N LEU A 81 -4.88 7.32 -4.06
CA LEU A 81 -3.54 6.89 -3.68
C LEU A 81 -3.39 7.15 -2.19
N ASN A 82 -3.20 6.09 -1.40
CA ASN A 82 -3.20 6.19 0.06
C ASN A 82 -1.81 5.85 0.62
N PHE A 83 -1.19 6.83 1.28
CA PHE A 83 0.13 6.74 1.90
C PHE A 83 0.06 6.56 3.44
N THR A 84 -1.14 6.54 4.05
CA THR A 84 -1.31 6.46 5.51
C THR A 84 -0.82 5.14 6.10
N ARG A 85 -0.62 4.12 5.26
CA ARG A 85 -0.12 2.79 5.67
C ARG A 85 1.40 2.73 5.77
N ILE A 86 2.11 3.75 5.27
CA ILE A 86 3.56 3.85 5.41
C ILE A 86 3.87 4.40 6.79
N ASN A 87 4.50 3.58 7.63
CA ASN A 87 4.78 3.87 9.03
C ASN A 87 5.90 4.89 9.22
N GLN A 88 6.97 4.79 8.42
CA GLN A 88 8.12 5.69 8.55
C GLN A 88 7.87 6.99 7.79
N ALA A 89 7.98 8.14 8.48
CA ALA A 89 7.72 9.46 7.89
C ALA A 89 8.66 9.75 6.71
N TRP A 90 9.96 9.46 6.84
CA TRP A 90 10.95 9.63 5.78
C TRP A 90 10.60 8.80 4.53
N LEU A 91 10.11 7.57 4.70
CA LEU A 91 9.73 6.69 3.61
C LEU A 91 8.47 7.19 2.92
N LYS A 92 7.50 7.68 3.71
CA LYS A 92 6.25 8.23 3.21
C LYS A 92 6.50 9.44 2.31
N GLU A 93 7.33 10.38 2.75
CA GLU A 93 7.65 11.59 1.98
C GLU A 93 8.40 11.26 0.69
N ALA A 94 9.39 10.36 0.74
CA ALA A 94 10.06 9.87 -0.47
C ALA A 94 9.08 9.17 -1.43
N THR A 95 8.12 8.41 -0.90
CA THR A 95 7.09 7.73 -1.69
C THR A 95 6.16 8.72 -2.37
N LYS A 96 5.72 9.78 -1.68
CA LYS A 96 4.91 10.85 -2.29
C LYS A 96 5.64 11.49 -3.47
N LYS A 97 6.92 11.87 -3.30
CA LYS A 97 7.75 12.42 -4.39
C LYS A 97 7.86 11.46 -5.58
N TYR A 98 8.15 10.19 -5.31
CA TYR A 98 8.24 9.15 -6.34
C TYR A 98 6.92 8.94 -7.09
N ILE A 99 5.79 8.90 -6.39
CA ILE A 99 4.49 8.70 -7.02
C ILE A 99 4.07 9.94 -7.82
N ARG A 100 4.37 11.15 -7.34
CA ARG A 100 4.16 12.38 -8.12
C ARG A 100 4.92 12.33 -9.44
N TYR A 101 6.20 11.97 -9.41
CA TYR A 101 7.01 11.76 -10.62
C TYR A 101 6.42 10.67 -11.52
N ARG A 102 5.97 9.55 -10.94
CA ARG A 102 5.43 8.45 -11.74
C ARG A 102 4.08 8.72 -12.37
N LEU A 103 3.24 9.57 -11.77
CA LEU A 103 1.95 9.92 -12.36
C LEU A 103 2.08 10.73 -13.66
N SER A 104 3.21 11.39 -13.91
CA SER A 104 3.45 12.08 -15.18
C SER A 104 3.86 11.13 -16.32
N ILE A 105 4.32 9.91 -16.00
CA ILE A 105 4.89 8.96 -16.97
C ILE A 105 4.06 7.66 -17.08
N TYR A 106 3.43 7.23 -15.99
CA TYR A 106 2.76 5.95 -15.86
C TYR A 106 1.29 6.09 -15.45
N SER A 107 0.52 5.04 -15.67
CA SER A 107 -0.87 4.99 -15.20
C SER A 107 -0.95 4.97 -13.67
N ALA A 108 -2.09 5.44 -13.15
CA ALA A 108 -2.39 5.40 -11.72
C ALA A 108 -2.35 3.98 -11.13
N GLU A 109 -2.74 2.96 -11.91
CA GLU A 109 -2.67 1.56 -11.49
C GLU A 109 -1.24 1.10 -11.25
N LYS A 110 -0.31 1.44 -12.15
CA LYS A 110 1.12 1.13 -11.96
C LYS A 110 1.70 1.89 -10.75
N SER A 111 1.13 3.04 -10.41
CA SER A 111 1.50 3.81 -9.22
C SER A 111 0.99 3.15 -7.94
N LEU A 112 -0.24 2.62 -7.95
CA LEU A 112 -0.80 1.82 -6.86
C LEU A 112 0.01 0.55 -6.58
N ASP A 113 0.42 -0.16 -7.62
CA ASP A 113 1.26 -1.36 -7.47
C ASP A 113 2.57 -1.04 -6.72
N SER A 114 3.17 0.13 -6.98
CA SER A 114 4.37 0.56 -6.26
C SER A 114 4.08 1.01 -4.83
N ILE A 115 2.96 1.71 -4.58
CA ILE A 115 2.54 2.02 -3.21
C ILE A 115 2.33 0.73 -2.41
N GLY A 116 1.74 -0.30 -3.02
CA GLY A 116 1.59 -1.63 -2.41
C GLY A 116 2.93 -2.23 -1.99
N ALA A 117 3.89 -2.29 -2.92
CA ALA A 117 5.22 -2.83 -2.63
C ALA A 117 5.97 -2.03 -1.53
N ILE A 118 5.82 -0.71 -1.51
CA ILE A 118 6.45 0.13 -0.50
C ILE A 118 5.75 -0.01 0.87
N ASN A 119 4.44 -0.20 0.90
CA ASN A 119 3.71 -0.52 2.14
C ASN A 119 4.19 -1.84 2.75
N ASP A 120 4.39 -2.88 1.93
CA ASP A 120 4.91 -4.17 2.40
C ASP A 120 6.31 -4.01 3.01
N PHE A 121 7.18 -3.24 2.36
CA PHE A 121 8.50 -2.91 2.88
C PHE A 121 8.44 -2.07 4.17
N SER A 122 7.54 -1.09 4.23
CA SER A 122 7.32 -0.25 5.42
C SER A 122 6.86 -1.08 6.62
N ALA A 123 5.97 -2.04 6.38
CA ALA A 123 5.50 -2.98 7.39
C ALA A 123 6.64 -3.90 7.88
N PHE A 124 7.48 -4.38 6.96
CA PHE A 124 8.69 -5.14 7.31
C PHE A 124 9.62 -4.33 8.22
N ILE A 125 9.94 -3.08 7.86
CA ILE A 125 10.77 -2.20 8.71
C ILE A 125 10.09 -1.98 10.05
N ALA A 126 8.81 -1.66 10.08
CA ALA A 126 8.09 -1.37 11.32
C ALA A 126 8.10 -2.56 12.30
N TYR A 127 8.07 -3.79 11.77
CA TYR A 127 8.04 -5.01 12.59
C TYR A 127 9.43 -5.46 13.03
N TYR A 128 10.40 -5.54 12.11
CA TYR A 128 11.72 -6.11 12.39
C TYR A 128 12.77 -5.06 12.80
N HIS A 129 12.61 -3.82 12.34
CA HIS A 129 13.61 -2.76 12.45
C HIS A 129 12.98 -1.40 12.86
N PRO A 130 12.26 -1.31 14.00
CA PRO A 130 11.43 -0.15 14.33
C PRO A 130 12.21 1.17 14.53
N LEU A 131 13.51 1.10 14.84
CA LEU A 131 14.37 2.26 15.06
C LEU A 131 15.14 2.70 13.79
N LEU A 132 14.96 1.98 12.69
CA LEU A 132 15.70 2.19 11.45
C LEU A 132 15.47 3.58 10.85
N GLN A 133 16.56 4.27 10.54
CA GLN A 133 16.54 5.56 9.87
C GLN A 133 16.83 5.40 8.37
N ALA A 134 16.52 6.43 7.59
CA ALA A 134 16.68 6.39 6.14
C ALA A 134 18.13 6.10 5.69
N GLN A 135 19.12 6.54 6.47
CA GLN A 135 20.56 6.34 6.21
C GLN A 135 21.03 4.90 6.42
N ASP A 136 20.26 4.09 7.16
CA ASP A 136 20.60 2.71 7.48
C ASP A 136 20.13 1.74 6.38
N ILE A 137 19.52 2.26 5.30
CA ILE A 137 19.13 1.44 4.14
C ILE A 137 20.39 0.98 3.41
N ASP A 138 20.71 -0.30 3.61
CA ASP A 138 21.83 -0.94 2.96
C ASP A 138 21.42 -2.24 2.26
N ARG A 139 22.40 -2.94 1.68
CA ARG A 139 22.14 -4.20 1.00
C ARG A 139 21.70 -5.30 1.97
N ARG A 140 22.18 -5.29 3.21
CA ARG A 140 21.84 -6.32 4.20
C ARG A 140 20.36 -6.26 4.55
N LEU A 141 19.83 -5.06 4.83
CA LEU A 141 18.42 -4.84 5.10
C LEU A 141 17.53 -5.34 3.95
N ILE A 142 17.93 -5.05 2.71
CA ILE A 142 17.18 -5.47 1.53
C ILE A 142 17.19 -6.99 1.35
N LEU A 143 18.32 -7.66 1.61
CA LEU A 143 18.39 -9.13 1.57
C LEU A 143 17.55 -9.77 2.67
N GLU A 144 17.54 -9.20 3.88
CA GLU A 144 16.65 -9.63 4.97
C GLU A 144 15.18 -9.51 4.55
N TYR A 145 14.78 -8.37 3.97
CA TYR A 145 13.43 -8.17 3.43
C TYR A 145 13.06 -9.23 2.39
N ILE A 146 13.92 -9.46 1.39
CA ILE A 146 13.68 -10.43 0.31
C ILE A 146 13.55 -11.85 0.87
N THR A 147 14.31 -12.18 1.92
CA THR A 147 14.25 -13.48 2.59
C THR A 147 12.95 -13.67 3.39
N GLN A 148 12.35 -12.58 3.88
CA GLN A 148 11.05 -12.64 4.56
C GLN A 148 9.88 -12.79 3.59
N LEU A 149 9.97 -12.29 2.35
CA LEU A 149 8.84 -12.29 1.40
C LEU A 149 8.18 -13.67 1.17
N PRO A 150 8.92 -14.79 0.99
CA PRO A 150 8.29 -16.11 0.84
C PRO A 150 7.42 -16.55 2.03
N HIS A 151 7.74 -16.09 3.25
CA HIS A 151 7.02 -16.43 4.47
C HIS A 151 5.67 -15.71 4.61
N THR A 152 5.42 -14.70 3.78
CA THR A 152 4.14 -13.95 3.75
C THR A 152 2.99 -14.72 3.07
N GLY A 153 3.28 -15.86 2.43
CA GLY A 153 2.30 -16.64 1.66
C GLY A 153 1.93 -16.03 0.30
N LEU A 154 2.64 -15.00 -0.15
CA LEU A 154 2.45 -14.40 -1.46
C LEU A 154 2.91 -15.34 -2.58
N HIS A 155 2.20 -15.31 -3.71
CA HIS A 155 2.60 -16.04 -4.90
C HIS A 155 3.96 -15.53 -5.43
N PRO A 156 4.87 -16.39 -5.94
CA PRO A 156 6.20 -15.98 -6.41
C PRO A 156 6.18 -14.83 -7.43
N ARG A 157 5.20 -14.83 -8.34
CA ARG A 157 4.97 -13.72 -9.29
C ARG A 157 4.71 -12.39 -8.59
N THR A 158 3.95 -12.39 -7.50
CA THR A 158 3.66 -11.18 -6.71
C THR A 158 4.90 -10.72 -5.96
N ILE A 159 5.68 -11.66 -5.41
CA ILE A 159 6.98 -11.38 -4.80
C ILE A 159 7.93 -10.70 -5.81
N SER A 160 8.09 -11.27 -7.01
CA SER A 160 8.93 -10.67 -8.07
C SER A 160 8.48 -9.26 -8.44
N LYS A 161 7.16 -9.02 -8.52
CA LYS A 161 6.60 -7.68 -8.78
C LYS A 161 6.92 -6.71 -7.64
N SER A 162 6.76 -7.13 -6.39
CA SER A 162 7.07 -6.30 -5.21
C SER A 162 8.55 -5.93 -5.17
N ILE A 163 9.45 -6.91 -5.35
CA ILE A 163 10.91 -6.69 -5.44
C ILE A 163 11.25 -5.73 -6.58
N GLY A 164 10.65 -5.93 -7.77
CA GLY A 164 10.89 -5.08 -8.93
C GLY A 164 10.38 -3.64 -8.74
N SER A 165 9.23 -3.45 -8.08
CA SER A 165 8.70 -2.14 -7.74
C SER A 165 9.58 -1.43 -6.69
N LEU A 166 10.01 -2.14 -5.65
CA LEU A 166 10.89 -1.59 -4.62
C LEU A 166 12.26 -1.22 -5.21
N LYS A 167 12.82 -2.05 -6.09
CA LYS A 167 14.05 -1.75 -6.81
C LYS A 167 13.98 -0.41 -7.55
N LYS A 168 12.95 -0.22 -8.36
CA LYS A 168 12.77 1.03 -9.14
C LYS A 168 12.57 2.25 -8.23
N PHE A 169 11.90 2.07 -7.10
CA PHE A 169 11.75 3.12 -6.10
C PHE A 169 13.09 3.53 -5.50
N LEU A 170 13.88 2.57 -5.03
CA LEU A 170 15.19 2.83 -4.42
C LEU A 170 16.19 3.43 -5.43
N GLU A 171 16.21 2.91 -6.66
CA GLU A 171 17.05 3.46 -7.74
C GLU A 171 16.68 4.92 -8.04
N MET A 172 15.38 5.25 -8.13
CA MET A 172 14.95 6.65 -8.31
C MET A 172 15.24 7.54 -7.09
N CYS A 173 15.11 7.01 -5.88
CA CYS A 173 15.42 7.78 -4.67
C CYS A 173 16.91 8.11 -4.56
N ALA A 174 17.80 7.24 -5.05
CA ALA A 174 19.23 7.52 -5.13
C ALA A 174 19.51 8.59 -6.19
N ILE A 175 18.94 8.46 -7.40
CA ILE A 175 19.15 9.42 -8.50
C ILE A 175 18.65 10.83 -8.15
N GLU A 176 17.47 10.92 -7.56
CA GLU A 176 16.81 12.20 -7.24
C GLU A 176 17.10 12.68 -5.79
N GLU A 177 17.97 11.98 -5.07
CA GLU A 177 18.37 12.28 -3.69
C GLU A 177 17.19 12.40 -2.70
N TRP A 178 16.10 11.66 -2.94
CA TRP A 178 14.94 11.66 -2.03
C TRP A 178 15.16 10.86 -0.76
N LEU A 179 16.12 9.93 -0.78
CA LEU A 179 16.57 9.18 0.37
C LEU A 179 18.11 9.12 0.33
N PRO A 180 18.78 9.06 1.50
CA PRO A 180 20.22 8.85 1.61
C PRO A 180 20.58 7.37 1.34
N VAL A 181 20.08 6.82 0.23
CA VAL A 181 20.38 5.47 -0.23
C VAL A 181 21.72 5.52 -0.95
N PRO A 182 22.65 4.58 -0.68
CA PRO A 182 23.93 4.61 -1.37
C PRO A 182 23.77 4.39 -2.88
N ASP A 183 24.59 5.06 -3.70
CA ASP A 183 24.58 4.98 -5.18
C ASP A 183 24.82 3.57 -5.74
N LYS A 184 25.26 2.64 -4.89
CA LYS A 184 25.39 1.24 -5.26
C LYS A 184 24.02 0.59 -5.39
N ARG A 185 23.84 -0.20 -6.45
CA ARG A 185 22.63 -1.00 -6.64
C ARG A 185 22.39 -1.94 -5.46
N LEU A 186 21.22 -1.83 -4.83
CA LEU A 186 20.85 -2.66 -3.69
C LEU A 186 20.19 -4.00 -4.07
N ILE A 187 19.55 -4.07 -5.25
CA ILE A 187 18.82 -5.26 -5.73
C ILE A 187 19.34 -5.70 -7.11
N TYR A 188 19.85 -6.93 -7.17
CA TYR A 188 20.39 -7.55 -8.38
C TYR A 188 19.39 -8.54 -8.99
N ALA A 189 19.69 -9.05 -10.19
CA ALA A 189 18.80 -9.96 -10.90
C ALA A 189 18.70 -11.33 -10.20
N GLU A 190 19.79 -11.72 -9.53
CA GLU A 190 19.95 -12.95 -8.77
C GLU A 190 19.09 -12.97 -7.50
N ASP A 191 18.70 -11.79 -7.00
CA ASP A 191 17.87 -11.66 -5.79
C ASP A 191 16.38 -11.99 -6.07
N PHE A 192 15.97 -12.16 -7.33
CA PHE A 192 14.60 -12.50 -7.70
C PHE A 192 14.31 -14.00 -7.49
N PRO A 193 13.09 -14.37 -7.05
CA PRO A 193 12.74 -15.78 -6.91
C PRO A 193 12.79 -16.47 -8.29
N LYS A 194 13.32 -17.69 -8.31
CA LYS A 194 13.40 -18.49 -9.54
C LYS A 194 12.00 -18.68 -10.13
N PRO A 195 11.81 -18.48 -11.44
CA PRO A 195 10.51 -18.67 -12.06
C PRO A 195 10.09 -20.14 -11.92
N THR A 196 8.87 -20.35 -11.43
CA THR A 196 8.22 -21.67 -11.49
C THR A 196 8.01 -22.00 -12.97
N ARG A 197 8.70 -23.02 -13.50
CA ARG A 197 8.49 -23.50 -14.87
C ARG A 197 7.04 -23.98 -14.98
N GLY A 198 6.20 -23.23 -15.70
CA GLY A 198 4.86 -23.70 -16.04
C GLY A 198 4.98 -24.85 -17.03
N LEU A 199 4.30 -25.96 -16.77
CA LEU A 199 4.16 -27.00 -17.78
C LEU A 199 3.52 -26.38 -19.04
N PRO A 200 4.01 -26.69 -20.25
CA PRO A 200 3.39 -26.21 -21.47
C PRO A 200 1.92 -26.59 -21.47
N ARG A 201 1.05 -25.63 -21.80
CA ARG A 201 -0.38 -25.90 -21.96
C ARG A 201 -0.56 -26.82 -23.16
N TYR A 202 -1.13 -28.00 -22.92
CA TYR A 202 -1.56 -28.90 -23.99
C TYR A 202 -2.62 -28.19 -24.84
N ILE A 203 -2.39 -28.11 -26.15
CA ILE A 203 -3.36 -27.63 -27.13
C ILE A 203 -3.94 -28.88 -27.80
N PRO A 204 -5.24 -29.20 -27.61
CA PRO A 204 -5.89 -30.26 -28.38
C PRO A 204 -5.97 -29.85 -29.85
N GLU A 205 -5.80 -30.81 -30.76
CA GLU A 205 -6.03 -30.64 -32.20
C GLU A 205 -7.51 -30.41 -32.53
#